data_AF-A0A2A5BCB7-F1
#
_entry.id   AF-A0A2A5BCB7-F1
#
_cell.length_a   1.000
_cell.length_b   1.000
_cell.length_c   1.000
_cell.angle_alpha   90.00
_cell.angle_beta   90.00
_cell.angle_gamma   90.00
#
_symmetry.space_group_name_H-M   'P 1'
#
loop_
_entity.id
_entity.type
_entity.pdbx_description
1 polymer ?
#
loop_
_entity_poly.entity_id
_entity_poly.type
_entity_poly.pdbx_seq_one_letter_code
_entity_poly.pdbx_strand_id
1 'polypeptide(L)'
;MKKVVIVSIFLSLLIAFFAFDLDQILTLESIKSSQDQIAQWKSTQPIAVGVGFLLIYIAVTALSLPGAAVMTLAAGAFFGVVWGTVIVSIASTVGATLAFLVARFLLRESVQKRFGDKLQSLNDGIEKEGAFYLFTLRLVP
;
A
#
# COMPACT_ATOMS: atom_id res chain seq x y z
N MET A 1 17.42 -9.79 -16.96
CA MET A 1 17.89 -8.41 -16.67
C MET A 1 16.77 -7.48 -16.20
N LYS A 2 15.65 -7.33 -16.93
CA LYS A 2 14.52 -6.46 -16.52
C LYS A 2 13.92 -6.77 -15.14
N LYS A 3 13.72 -8.06 -14.80
CA LYS A 3 13.23 -8.47 -13.46
C LYS A 3 14.19 -8.05 -12.33
N VAL A 4 15.49 -8.19 -12.54
CA VAL A 4 16.52 -7.82 -11.53
C VAL A 4 16.51 -6.32 -11.29
N VAL A 5 16.43 -5.50 -12.35
CA VAL A 5 16.35 -4.04 -12.21
C VAL A 5 15.13 -3.60 -11.40
N ILE A 6 13.95 -4.18 -11.66
CA ILE A 6 12.73 -3.80 -10.93
C ILE A 6 12.79 -4.26 -9.47
N VAL A 7 13.30 -5.46 -9.21
CA VAL A 7 13.51 -5.95 -7.84
C VAL A 7 14.52 -5.06 -7.11
N SER A 8 15.60 -4.64 -7.75
CA SER A 8 16.58 -3.71 -7.17
C SER A 8 15.97 -2.34 -6.88
N ILE A 9 15.12 -1.80 -7.76
CA ILE A 9 14.39 -0.54 -7.51
C ILE A 9 13.45 -0.70 -6.31
N PHE A 10 12.68 -1.79 -6.27
CA PHE A 10 11.77 -2.08 -5.15
C PHE A 10 12.52 -2.20 -3.82
N LEU A 11 13.63 -2.95 -3.79
CA LEU A 11 14.48 -3.07 -2.61
C LEU A 11 15.10 -1.72 -2.23
N SER A 12 15.55 -0.93 -3.21
CA SER A 12 16.11 0.40 -2.95
C SER A 12 15.08 1.35 -2.35
N LEU A 13 13.82 1.31 -2.82
CA LEU A 13 12.72 2.11 -2.26
C LEU A 13 12.38 1.67 -0.84
N LEU A 14 12.37 0.36 -0.57
CA LEU A 14 12.22 -0.20 0.77
C LEU A 14 13.34 0.25 1.71
N ILE A 15 14.60 0.12 1.28
CA ILE A 15 15.76 0.53 2.08
C ILE A 15 15.73 2.04 2.33
N ALA A 16 15.41 2.84 1.32
CA ALA A 16 15.25 4.29 1.49
C ALA A 16 14.17 4.60 2.53
N PHE A 17 13.00 3.93 2.47
CA PHE A 17 11.93 4.15 3.44
C PHE A 17 12.38 3.95 4.90
N PHE A 18 13.09 2.86 5.18
CA PHE A 18 13.63 2.60 6.53
C PHE A 18 14.85 3.46 6.88
N ALA A 19 15.70 3.80 5.90
CA ALA A 19 16.90 4.61 6.13
C ALA A 19 16.59 6.09 6.42
N PHE A 20 15.45 6.58 5.93
CA PHE A 20 14.97 7.94 6.18
C PHE A 20 13.99 8.02 7.37
N ASP A 21 13.84 6.94 8.15
CA ASP A 21 12.93 6.86 9.32
C ASP A 21 11.48 7.29 8.99
N LEU A 22 11.01 7.01 7.76
CA LEU A 22 9.64 7.38 7.36
C LEU A 22 8.58 6.65 8.19
N ASP A 23 8.93 5.52 8.81
CA ASP A 23 8.07 4.82 9.76
C ASP A 23 7.78 5.67 11.01
N GLN A 24 8.76 6.47 11.50
CA GLN A 24 8.55 7.39 12.61
C GLN A 24 7.74 8.62 12.20
N ILE A 25 7.88 9.08 10.94
CA ILE A 25 7.10 10.20 10.38
C ILE A 25 5.64 9.80 10.17
N LEU A 26 5.38 8.53 9.84
CA LEU A 26 4.03 7.96 9.64
C LEU A 26 3.38 7.48 10.95
N THR A 27 3.82 7.99 12.10
CA THR A 27 3.15 7.74 13.40
C THR A 27 2.07 8.79 13.66
N LEU A 28 1.06 8.40 14.46
CA LEU A 28 -0.02 9.31 14.89
C LEU A 28 0.53 10.56 15.59
N GLU A 29 1.64 10.42 16.31
CA GLU A 29 2.26 11.50 17.08
C GLU A 29 2.91 12.54 16.17
N SER A 30 3.68 12.12 15.17
CA SER A 30 4.29 13.00 14.15
C SER A 30 3.25 13.72 13.28
N ILE A 31 2.15 13.04 12.96
CA ILE A 31 1.02 13.63 12.21
C ILE A 31 0.32 14.70 13.07
N LYS A 32 0.17 14.46 14.38
CA LYS A 32 -0.42 15.41 15.31
C LYS A 32 0.47 16.61 15.55
N SER A 33 1.79 16.43 15.68
CA SER A 33 2.74 17.55 15.87
C SER A 33 2.84 18.45 14.63
N SER A 34 2.57 17.89 13.43
CA SER A 34 2.64 18.62 12.16
C SER A 34 1.28 19.19 11.72
N GLN A 35 0.23 19.06 12.55
CA GLN A 35 -1.14 19.42 12.19
C GLN A 35 -1.28 20.89 11.75
N ASP A 36 -0.65 21.81 12.47
CA ASP A 36 -0.75 23.25 12.18
C ASP A 36 -0.06 23.62 10.87
N GLN A 37 1.09 23.01 10.58
CA GLN A 37 1.83 23.21 9.32
C GLN A 37 1.06 22.65 8.12
N ILE A 38 0.48 21.46 8.26
CA ILE A 38 -0.33 20.81 7.22
C ILE A 38 -1.61 21.62 6.96
N ALA A 39 -2.24 22.16 8.01
CA ALA A 39 -3.41 23.03 7.86
C ALA A 39 -3.07 24.31 7.08
N GLN A 40 -1.91 24.90 7.32
CA GLN A 40 -1.43 26.09 6.62
C GLN A 40 -1.07 25.82 5.15
N TRP A 41 -0.47 24.67 4.86
CA TRP A 41 -0.22 24.26 3.46
C TRP A 41 -1.50 23.92 2.72
N LYS A 42 -2.48 23.30 3.39
CA LYS A 42 -3.79 23.02 2.82
C LYS A 42 -4.55 24.30 2.48
N SER A 43 -4.43 25.36 3.28
CA SER A 43 -5.09 26.64 2.98
C SER A 43 -4.46 27.35 1.77
N THR A 44 -3.16 27.16 1.56
CA THR A 44 -2.42 27.80 0.46
C THR A 44 -2.53 27.03 -0.86
N GLN A 45 -2.43 25.69 -0.83
CA GLN A 45 -2.49 24.83 -2.01
C GLN A 45 -3.21 23.49 -1.73
N PRO A 46 -4.55 23.49 -1.64
CA PRO A 46 -5.32 22.30 -1.25
C PRO A 46 -5.19 21.14 -2.25
N ILE A 47 -5.09 21.43 -3.55
CA ILE A 47 -4.96 20.42 -4.60
C ILE A 47 -3.60 19.72 -4.53
N ALA A 48 -2.51 20.50 -4.36
CA ALA A 48 -1.16 19.95 -4.28
C ALA A 48 -1.00 19.02 -3.07
N VAL A 49 -1.53 19.43 -1.91
CA VAL A 49 -1.52 18.60 -0.69
C VAL A 49 -2.33 17.31 -0.88
N GLY A 50 -3.51 17.40 -1.50
CA GLY A 50 -4.34 16.22 -1.80
C GLY A 50 -3.66 15.22 -2.74
N VAL A 51 -3.07 15.71 -3.83
CA VAL A 51 -2.34 14.86 -4.80
C VAL A 51 -1.08 14.27 -4.17
N GLY A 52 -0.32 15.07 -3.41
CA GLY A 52 0.85 14.58 -2.68
C GLY A 52 0.51 13.46 -1.71
N PHE A 53 -0.54 13.66 -0.90
CA PHE A 53 -1.03 12.64 0.02
C PHE A 53 -1.43 11.35 -0.70
N LEU A 54 -2.17 11.47 -1.81
CA LEU A 54 -2.58 10.33 -2.64
C LEU A 54 -1.37 9.55 -3.17
N LEU A 55 -0.35 10.23 -3.70
CA LEU A 55 0.85 9.59 -4.25
C LEU A 55 1.66 8.87 -3.17
N ILE A 56 1.82 9.49 -2.00
CA ILE A 56 2.50 8.86 -0.86
C ILE A 56 1.73 7.62 -0.41
N TYR A 57 0.40 7.70 -0.32
CA TYR A 57 -0.43 6.56 0.08
C TYR A 57 -0.31 5.41 -0.93
N ILE A 58 -0.33 5.70 -2.23
CA ILE A 58 -0.11 4.70 -3.28
C ILE A 58 1.26 4.05 -3.11
N ALA A 59 2.32 4.83 -2.86
CA ALA A 59 3.66 4.28 -2.66
C ALA A 59 3.72 3.36 -1.44
N VAL A 60 3.18 3.80 -0.30
CA VAL A 60 3.12 3.01 0.95
C VAL A 60 2.38 1.70 0.73
N THR A 61 1.23 1.75 0.07
CA THR A 61 0.42 0.54 -0.20
C THR A 61 1.03 -0.37 -1.27
N ALA A 62 1.57 0.18 -2.36
CA ALA A 62 2.22 -0.60 -3.41
C ALA A 62 3.50 -1.30 -2.92
N LEU A 63 4.25 -0.66 -2.03
CA LEU A 63 5.44 -1.23 -1.38
C LEU A 63 5.08 -2.11 -0.17
N SER A 64 3.80 -2.22 0.19
CA SER A 64 3.30 -2.96 1.36
C SER A 64 4.00 -2.53 2.67
N LEU A 65 4.21 -1.22 2.83
CA LEU A 65 4.90 -0.62 3.96
C LEU A 65 3.97 -0.48 5.18
N PRO A 66 4.51 -0.59 6.42
CA PRO A 66 3.77 -0.26 7.62
C PRO A 66 3.45 1.24 7.63
N GLY A 67 2.23 1.61 8.07
CA GLY A 67 1.79 3.01 8.17
C GLY A 67 0.54 3.37 7.37
N ALA A 68 0.06 2.51 6.46
CA ALA A 68 -1.16 2.76 5.69
C ALA A 68 -2.41 3.01 6.58
N ALA A 69 -2.50 2.32 7.73
CA ALA A 69 -3.57 2.53 8.70
C ALA A 69 -3.52 3.94 9.31
N VAL A 70 -2.33 4.40 9.73
CA VAL A 70 -2.15 5.75 10.28
C VAL A 70 -2.42 6.82 9.22
N MET A 71 -1.96 6.62 7.98
CA MET A 71 -2.31 7.50 6.88
C MET A 71 -3.82 7.56 6.64
N THR A 72 -4.53 6.44 6.72
CA THR A 72 -6.00 6.42 6.54
C THR A 72 -6.69 7.29 7.59
N LEU A 73 -6.26 7.20 8.85
CA LEU A 73 -6.76 8.06 9.93
C LEU A 73 -6.42 9.54 9.67
N ALA A 74 -5.20 9.82 9.22
CA ALA A 74 -4.76 11.17 8.86
C ALA A 74 -5.57 11.76 7.70
N ALA A 75 -5.93 10.95 6.70
CA ALA A 75 -6.77 11.38 5.59
C ALA A 75 -8.15 11.85 6.08
N GLY A 76 -8.75 11.09 7.00
CA GLY A 76 -10.01 11.44 7.64
C GLY A 76 -9.91 12.72 8.47
N ALA A 77 -8.81 12.90 9.20
CA ALA A 77 -8.56 14.09 10.01
C ALA A 77 -8.30 15.35 9.15
N PHE A 78 -7.54 15.22 8.07
CA PHE A 78 -7.11 16.36 7.25
C PHE A 78 -8.11 16.75 6.18
N PHE A 79 -8.74 15.80 5.49
CA PHE A 79 -9.65 16.06 4.38
C PHE A 79 -11.13 15.92 4.78
N GLY A 80 -11.41 15.42 5.98
CA GLY A 80 -12.74 15.05 6.44
C GLY A 80 -13.12 13.64 5.98
N VAL A 81 -14.14 13.05 6.60
CA VAL A 81 -14.52 11.64 6.38
C VAL A 81 -14.86 11.36 4.92
N VAL A 82 -15.63 12.22 4.27
CA VAL A 82 -16.08 12.01 2.88
C VAL A 82 -14.92 12.06 1.90
N TRP A 83 -14.18 13.17 1.87
CA TRP A 83 -13.06 13.34 0.94
C TRP A 83 -11.86 12.44 1.26
N GLY A 84 -11.58 12.23 2.56
CA GLY A 84 -10.58 11.27 3.00
C GLY A 84 -10.90 9.85 2.52
N THR A 85 -12.15 9.42 2.61
CA THR A 85 -12.58 8.10 2.10
C THR A 85 -12.40 8.00 0.58
N VAL A 86 -12.77 9.02 -0.18
CA VAL A 86 -12.59 9.03 -1.65
C VAL A 86 -11.11 8.91 -2.02
N ILE A 87 -10.27 9.74 -1.40
CA ILE A 87 -8.82 9.76 -1.67
C ILE A 87 -8.20 8.40 -1.32
N VAL A 88 -8.48 7.88 -0.12
CA VAL A 88 -7.95 6.60 0.37
C VAL A 88 -8.46 5.43 -0.46
N SER A 89 -9.72 5.46 -0.92
CA SER A 89 -10.28 4.37 -1.74
C SER A 89 -9.57 4.28 -3.09
N ILE A 90 -9.34 5.41 -3.75
CA ILE A 90 -8.61 5.47 -5.01
C ILE A 90 -7.15 5.06 -4.78
N ALA A 91 -6.50 5.64 -3.78
CA ALA A 91 -5.10 5.38 -3.49
C ALA A 91 -4.85 3.90 -3.11
N SER A 92 -5.70 3.31 -2.28
CA SER A 92 -5.60 1.90 -1.88
C SER A 92 -5.86 0.95 -3.04
N THR A 93 -6.84 1.24 -3.89
CA THR A 93 -7.13 0.41 -5.07
C THR A 93 -5.95 0.41 -6.05
N VAL A 94 -5.39 1.60 -6.33
CA VAL A 94 -4.23 1.73 -7.22
C VAL A 94 -3.00 1.06 -6.60
N GLY A 95 -2.70 1.32 -5.33
CA GLY A 95 -1.57 0.70 -4.64
C GLY A 95 -1.66 -0.81 -4.57
N ALA A 96 -2.83 -1.36 -4.22
CA ALA A 96 -3.08 -2.80 -4.21
C ALA A 96 -2.96 -3.41 -5.62
N THR A 97 -3.42 -2.70 -6.65
CA THR A 97 -3.25 -3.14 -8.04
C THR A 97 -1.78 -3.17 -8.44
N LEU A 98 -0.99 -2.16 -8.07
CA LEU A 98 0.46 -2.13 -8.33
C LEU A 98 1.19 -3.27 -7.61
N ALA A 99 0.89 -3.49 -6.33
CA ALA A 99 1.43 -4.61 -5.56
C ALA A 99 1.07 -5.96 -6.20
N PHE A 100 -0.19 -6.12 -6.65
CA PHE A 100 -0.63 -7.31 -7.36
C PHE A 100 0.10 -7.52 -8.69
N LEU A 101 0.31 -6.47 -9.49
CA LEU A 101 1.05 -6.56 -10.75
C LEU A 101 2.50 -6.96 -10.51
N VAL A 102 3.15 -6.40 -9.48
CA VAL A 102 4.49 -6.80 -9.04
C VAL A 102 4.52 -8.28 -8.67
N ALA A 103 3.58 -8.73 -7.83
CA ALA A 103 3.50 -10.13 -7.43
C ALA A 103 3.27 -11.07 -8.65
N ARG A 104 2.33 -10.72 -9.53
CA ARG A 104 1.92 -11.54 -10.68
C ARG A 104 3.00 -11.67 -11.75
N PHE A 105 3.72 -10.59 -12.05
CA PHE A 105 4.67 -10.58 -13.17
C PHE A 105 6.13 -10.76 -12.75
N LEU A 106 6.51 -10.30 -11.55
CA LEU A 106 7.91 -10.34 -11.11
C LEU A 106 8.17 -11.51 -10.17
N LEU A 107 7.29 -11.74 -9.19
CA LEU A 107 7.53 -12.69 -8.11
C LEU A 107 6.94 -14.09 -8.36
N ARG A 108 5.98 -14.22 -9.29
CA ARG A 108 5.27 -15.49 -9.57
C ARG A 108 6.20 -16.69 -9.72
N GLU A 109 7.20 -16.62 -10.60
CA GLU A 109 8.10 -17.75 -10.84
C GLU A 109 8.94 -18.12 -9.61
N SER A 110 9.47 -17.11 -8.90
CA SER A 110 10.27 -17.33 -7.69
C SER A 110 9.45 -17.93 -6.56
N VAL A 111 8.22 -17.45 -6.38
CA VAL A 111 7.26 -17.94 -5.38
C VAL A 111 6.82 -19.36 -5.72
N GLN A 112 6.48 -19.62 -6.99
CA GLN A 112 6.06 -20.96 -7.44
C GLN A 112 7.19 -21.99 -7.37
N LYS A 113 8.44 -21.59 -7.62
CA LYS A 113 9.61 -22.47 -7.43
C LYS A 113 9.87 -22.82 -5.96
N ARG A 114 9.63 -21.88 -5.04
CA ARG A 114 9.92 -22.05 -3.60
C ARG A 114 8.78 -22.69 -2.81
N PHE A 115 7.53 -22.47 -3.23
CA PHE A 115 6.34 -22.88 -2.50
C PHE A 115 5.36 -23.71 -3.36
N GLY A 116 5.83 -24.29 -4.47
CA GLY A 116 5.00 -25.00 -5.46
C GLY A 116 4.00 -25.99 -4.84
N ASP A 117 4.49 -26.87 -3.96
CA ASP A 117 3.65 -27.91 -3.34
C ASP A 117 2.51 -27.34 -2.48
N LYS A 118 2.77 -26.23 -1.75
CA LYS A 118 1.75 -25.55 -0.93
C LYS A 118 0.80 -24.70 -1.78
N LEU A 119 1.30 -24.16 -2.88
CA LEU A 119 0.49 -23.33 -3.80
C LEU A 119 -0.40 -24.19 -4.68
N GLN A 120 -0.01 -25.43 -4.96
CA GLN A 120 -0.80 -26.35 -5.78
C GLN A 120 -2.15 -26.65 -5.13
N SER A 121 -2.19 -26.97 -3.84
CA SER A 121 -3.46 -27.20 -3.12
C SER A 121 -4.34 -25.94 -3.06
N LEU A 122 -3.74 -24.74 -2.92
CA LEU A 122 -4.48 -23.48 -3.02
C LEU A 122 -5.06 -23.27 -4.43
N ASN A 123 -4.25 -23.49 -5.47
CA ASN A 123 -4.68 -23.29 -6.86
C ASN A 123 -5.81 -24.26 -7.23
N ASP A 124 -5.70 -25.53 -6.84
CA ASP A 124 -6.73 -26.55 -7.09
C ASP A 124 -8.03 -26.22 -6.34
N GLY A 125 -7.94 -25.67 -5.12
CA GLY A 125 -9.10 -25.18 -4.35
C GLY A 125 -9.79 -23.99 -5.01
N ILE A 126 -9.00 -23.05 -5.55
CA ILE A 126 -9.51 -21.90 -6.32
C ILE A 126 -10.13 -22.34 -7.65
N GLU A 127 -9.57 -23.35 -8.32
CA GLU A 127 -10.09 -23.84 -9.61
C GLU A 127 -11.45 -24.53 -9.45
N LYS A 128 -11.65 -25.28 -8.37
CA LYS A 128 -12.92 -25.98 -8.10
C LYS A 128 -14.02 -25.05 -7.59
N GLU A 129 -13.71 -24.18 -6.63
CA GLU A 129 -14.71 -23.37 -5.92
C GLU A 129 -14.21 -21.94 -5.67
N GLY A 130 -13.64 -21.29 -6.69
CA GLY A 130 -12.91 -20.03 -6.54
C GLY A 130 -13.59 -18.94 -5.71
N ALA A 131 -14.88 -18.68 -5.93
CA ALA A 131 -15.61 -17.67 -5.16
C ALA A 131 -15.76 -18.04 -3.68
N PHE A 132 -16.10 -19.30 -3.39
CA PHE A 132 -16.29 -19.79 -2.03
C PHE A 132 -14.95 -19.89 -1.31
N TYR A 133 -13.92 -20.43 -1.97
CA TYR A 133 -12.57 -20.55 -1.42
C TYR A 133 -11.96 -19.18 -1.05
N LEU A 134 -12.08 -18.18 -1.94
CA LEU A 134 -11.63 -16.81 -1.66
C LEU A 134 -12.43 -16.16 -0.53
N PHE A 135 -13.73 -16.43 -0.44
CA PHE A 135 -14.57 -15.94 0.65
C PHE A 135 -14.16 -16.55 1.99
N THR A 136 -13.93 -17.87 2.05
CA THR A 136 -13.46 -18.55 3.25
C THR A 136 -12.10 -18.04 3.69
N LEU A 137 -11.15 -17.84 2.77
CA LEU A 137 -9.85 -17.25 3.08
C LEU A 137 -9.93 -15.84 3.67
N ARG A 138 -10.96 -15.06 3.30
CA ARG A 138 -11.20 -13.72 3.87
C ARG A 138 -11.90 -13.74 5.22
N LEU A 139 -12.58 -14.84 5.56
CA LEU A 139 -13.28 -15.00 6.84
C LEU A 139 -12.40 -15.61 7.93
N VAL A 140 -11.35 -16.36 7.55
CA VAL A 140 -10.38 -16.90 8.50
C VAL A 140 -9.41 -15.78 8.89
N PRO A 141 -9.37 -15.37 10.17
CA PRO A 141 -8.52 -14.27 10.65
C PRO A 141 -7.04 -14.64 10.67
#